data_AF-A0A1V6AYE4-F1
#
_entry.id   AF-A0A1V6AYE4-F1
#
_cell.length_a   1.000
_cell.length_b   1.000
_cell.length_c   1.000
_cell.angle_alpha   90.00
_cell.angle_beta   90.00
_cell.angle_gamma   90.00
#
_symmetry.space_group_name_H-M   'P 1'
#
loop_
_entity.id
_entity.type
_entity.pdbx_description
1 polymer ?
#
loop_
_entity_poly.entity_id
_entity_poly.type
_entity_poly.pdbx_seq_one_letter_code
_entity_poly.pdbx_strand_id
1 'polypeptide(L)'
;MADPIPTEKRPSKSPAVAGILSVVLPGAGALYNGLYTKGILYILIFAGLITMQDRGGQPFFALMLAAFYFFQIIDSVNNAKAVNKTAAGGAAASEEPVPAPAPLSPSPSGSIFWGVLMIALGGIFLLGNFDVIDFDRLWDFWPVIVIVIGVKMISDYFSRKNA
;
A
#
# COMPACT_ATOMS: atom_id res chain seq x y z
N MET A 1 -15.25 -1.98 -46.13
CA MET A 1 -14.31 -2.91 -45.46
C MET A 1 -13.82 -2.16 -44.24
N ALA A 2 -14.32 -2.51 -43.06
CA ALA A 2 -13.85 -1.91 -41.81
C ALA A 2 -12.59 -2.67 -41.40
N ASP A 3 -11.46 -1.97 -41.29
CA ASP A 3 -10.21 -2.58 -40.85
C ASP A 3 -10.38 -3.10 -39.41
N PRO A 4 -9.90 -4.32 -39.09
CA PRO A 4 -9.98 -4.86 -37.75
C PRO A 4 -9.13 -4.01 -36.80
N ILE A 5 -9.71 -3.58 -35.68
CA ILE A 5 -9.02 -2.79 -34.66
C ILE A 5 -7.82 -3.62 -34.15
N PRO A 6 -6.59 -3.09 -34.17
CA PRO A 6 -5.43 -3.76 -33.61
C PRO A 6 -5.67 -4.08 -32.14
N THR A 7 -5.70 -5.36 -31.79
CA THR A 7 -5.76 -5.81 -30.40
C THR A 7 -4.39 -5.54 -29.78
N GLU A 8 -4.24 -4.37 -29.14
CA GLU A 8 -3.02 -4.00 -28.42
C GLU A 8 -2.83 -4.95 -27.23
N LYS A 9 -2.07 -6.02 -27.47
CA LYS A 9 -1.74 -7.04 -26.48
C LYS A 9 -0.90 -6.37 -25.38
N ARG A 10 -1.50 -6.11 -24.22
CA ARG A 10 -0.82 -5.51 -23.06
C ARG A 10 0.52 -6.24 -22.81
N PRO A 11 1.65 -5.52 -22.73
CA PRO A 11 2.96 -6.15 -22.65
C PRO A 11 3.06 -7.00 -21.39
N SER A 12 3.46 -8.26 -21.55
CA SER A 12 3.71 -9.19 -20.44
C SER A 12 4.84 -8.64 -19.56
N LYS A 13 4.59 -8.47 -18.26
CA LYS A 13 5.61 -7.98 -17.32
C LYS A 13 6.52 -9.12 -16.91
N SER A 14 7.82 -8.90 -16.76
CA SER A 14 8.75 -9.97 -16.36
C SER A 14 8.80 -10.15 -14.84
N PRO A 15 8.43 -11.32 -14.29
CA PRO A 15 8.51 -11.57 -12.85
C PRO A 15 9.95 -11.58 -12.32
N ALA A 16 10.91 -11.99 -13.14
CA ALA A 16 12.32 -11.98 -12.77
C ALA A 16 12.84 -10.55 -12.62
N VAL A 17 12.45 -9.64 -13.52
CA VAL A 17 12.82 -8.23 -13.44
C VAL A 17 12.21 -7.56 -12.21
N ALA A 18 10.95 -7.87 -11.89
CA ALA A 18 10.31 -7.38 -10.65
C ALA A 18 11.08 -7.83 -9.39
N GLY A 19 11.53 -9.09 -9.35
CA GLY A 19 12.35 -9.61 -8.26
C GLY A 19 13.70 -8.91 -8.15
N ILE A 20 14.46 -8.84 -9.25
CA ILE A 20 15.79 -8.19 -9.29
C ILE A 20 15.70 -6.73 -8.88
N LEU A 21 14.69 -6.01 -9.39
CA LEU A 21 14.53 -4.59 -9.08
C LEU A 21 14.21 -4.37 -7.59
N SER A 22 13.45 -5.28 -6.98
CA SER A 22 13.16 -5.26 -5.54
C SER A 22 14.38 -5.57 -4.66
N VAL A 23 15.36 -6.32 -5.18
CA VAL A 23 16.63 -6.59 -4.50
C VAL A 23 17.50 -5.34 -4.48
N VAL A 24 17.61 -4.64 -5.61
CA VAL A 24 18.46 -3.44 -5.71
C VAL A 24 17.85 -2.27 -4.93
N LEU A 25 16.54 -2.08 -5.04
CA LEU A 25 15.80 -1.02 -4.37
C LEU A 25 14.50 -1.59 -3.77
N PRO A 26 14.38 -1.67 -2.44
CA PRO A 26 13.14 -2.10 -1.78
C PRO A 26 11.95 -1.31 -2.30
N GLY A 27 10.89 -2.01 -2.73
CA GLY A 27 9.69 -1.39 -3.32
C GLY A 27 9.74 -1.13 -4.83
N ALA A 28 10.90 -1.14 -5.47
CA ALA A 28 11.00 -0.82 -6.89
C ALA A 28 10.39 -1.90 -7.82
N GLY A 29 10.42 -3.19 -7.45
CA GLY A 29 9.71 -4.20 -8.24
C GLY A 29 8.18 -4.08 -8.18
N ALA A 30 7.61 -3.59 -7.07
CA ALA A 30 6.19 -3.27 -7.02
C ALA A 30 5.86 -2.07 -7.91
N LEU A 31 6.74 -1.06 -7.99
CA LEU A 31 6.62 0.06 -8.93
C LEU A 31 6.67 -0.42 -10.39
N TYR A 32 7.56 -1.35 -10.74
CA TYR A 32 7.61 -1.96 -12.08
C TYR A 32 6.30 -2.69 -12.44
N ASN A 33 5.71 -3.36 -11.47
CA ASN A 33 4.41 -4.00 -11.62
C ASN A 33 3.25 -3.00 -11.78
N GLY A 34 3.48 -1.69 -11.61
CA GLY A 34 2.44 -0.64 -11.64
C GLY A 34 1.66 -0.54 -10.33
N LEU A 35 2.12 -1.21 -9.28
CA LEU A 35 1.52 -1.19 -7.94
C LEU A 35 2.13 -0.03 -7.14
N TYR A 36 1.84 1.20 -7.55
CA TYR A 36 2.43 2.42 -6.97
C TYR A 36 2.25 2.52 -5.46
N THR A 37 1.03 2.25 -4.98
CA THR A 37 0.72 2.26 -3.54
C THR A 37 1.60 1.30 -2.76
N LYS A 38 1.73 0.04 -3.22
CA LYS A 38 2.58 -0.97 -2.57
C LYS A 38 4.06 -0.59 -2.63
N GLY A 39 4.54 -0.10 -3.78
CA GLY A 39 5.93 0.31 -3.96
C GLY A 39 6.34 1.42 -3.01
N ILE A 40 5.53 2.47 -2.91
CA ILE A 40 5.76 3.58 -1.96
C ILE A 40 5.70 3.06 -0.51
N LEU A 41 4.73 2.23 -0.17
CA LEU A 41 4.62 1.62 1.17
C LEU A 41 5.88 0.84 1.54
N TYR A 42 6.44 0.06 0.61
CA TYR A 42 7.63 -0.72 0.88
C TYR A 42 8.87 0.14 1.10
N ILE A 43 9.02 1.23 0.33
CA ILE A 43 10.09 2.21 0.53
C ILE A 43 9.98 2.84 1.93
N LEU A 44 8.77 3.28 2.31
CA LEU A 44 8.54 3.91 3.62
C LEU A 44 8.76 2.95 4.79
N ILE A 45 8.26 1.71 4.70
CA ILE A 45 8.47 0.68 5.73
C ILE A 45 9.96 0.37 5.86
N PHE A 46 10.66 0.18 4.74
CA PHE A 46 12.09 -0.10 4.75
C PHE A 46 12.90 1.02 5.41
N ALA A 47 12.65 2.28 5.01
CA ALA A 47 13.28 3.44 5.62
C ALA A 47 12.99 3.54 7.13
N GLY A 48 11.73 3.34 7.53
CA GLY A 48 11.33 3.34 8.93
C GLY A 48 12.02 2.25 9.75
N LEU A 49 12.11 1.02 9.21
CA LEU A 49 12.79 -0.10 9.86
C LEU A 49 14.30 0.13 10.01
N ILE A 50 14.94 0.82 9.06
CA ILE A 50 16.35 1.24 9.18
C ILE A 50 16.48 2.28 10.28
N THR A 51 15.66 3.33 10.27
CA THR A 51 15.73 4.39 11.29
C THR A 51 15.48 3.87 12.72
N MET A 52 14.71 2.79 12.86
CA MET A 52 14.46 2.15 14.16
C MET A 52 15.64 1.30 14.66
N GLN A 53 16.65 0.98 13.85
CA GLN A 53 17.77 0.14 14.30
C GLN A 53 18.55 0.77 15.45
N ASP A 54 18.67 2.09 15.48
CA ASP A 54 19.48 2.82 16.47
C ASP A 54 18.73 3.13 17.77
N ARG A 55 17.42 2.82 17.84
CA ARG A 55 16.56 3.20 18.99
C ARG A 55 16.46 2.12 20.08
N GLY A 56 17.29 1.07 20.02
CA GLY A 56 17.20 -0.09 20.90
C GLY A 56 16.16 -1.13 20.42
N GLY A 57 16.17 -2.33 21.02
CA GLY A 57 15.30 -3.44 20.58
C GLY A 57 15.96 -4.40 19.58
N GLN A 58 17.28 -4.45 19.51
CA GLN A 58 17.97 -5.55 18.81
C GLN A 58 17.90 -6.84 19.65
N PRO A 59 17.70 -8.02 19.01
CA PRO A 59 17.75 -8.26 17.57
C PRO A 59 16.40 -8.10 16.84
N PHE A 60 15.31 -7.75 17.53
CA PHE A 60 13.95 -7.79 16.98
C PHE A 60 13.80 -6.95 15.70
N PHE A 61 14.21 -5.68 15.72
CA PHE A 61 14.10 -4.82 14.53
C PHE A 61 15.00 -5.27 13.38
N ALA A 62 16.16 -5.86 13.66
CA ALA A 62 17.05 -6.39 12.62
C ALA A 62 16.44 -7.64 11.96
N LEU A 63 15.85 -8.53 12.76
CA LEU A 63 15.12 -9.71 12.26
C LEU A 63 13.88 -9.31 11.47
N MET A 64 13.15 -8.29 11.92
CA MET A 64 11.99 -7.75 11.21
C MET A 64 12.38 -7.10 9.88
N LEU A 65 13.47 -6.34 9.84
CA LEU A 65 14.04 -5.80 8.61
C LEU A 65 14.42 -6.91 7.63
N ALA A 66 15.11 -7.96 8.11
CA ALA A 66 15.47 -9.10 7.28
C ALA A 66 14.23 -9.83 6.73
N ALA A 67 13.26 -10.15 7.59
CA ALA A 67 12.02 -10.79 7.19
C ALA A 67 11.26 -9.95 6.15
N PHE A 68 11.14 -8.64 6.38
CA PHE A 68 10.50 -7.70 5.46
C PHE A 68 11.24 -7.64 4.10
N TYR A 69 12.57 -7.60 4.11
CA TYR A 69 13.39 -7.54 2.91
C TYR A 69 13.18 -8.77 2.00
N PHE A 70 13.17 -9.97 2.55
CA PHE A 70 12.87 -11.18 1.77
C PHE A 70 11.41 -11.24 1.32
N PHE A 71 10.49 -10.86 2.22
CA PHE A 71 9.06 -10.82 1.92
C PHE A 71 8.73 -9.95 0.71
N GLN A 72 9.25 -8.71 0.65
CA GLN A 72 8.90 -7.78 -0.44
C GLN A 72 9.42 -8.25 -1.81
N ILE A 73 10.55 -8.97 -1.85
CA ILE A 73 11.05 -9.61 -3.08
C ILE A 73 10.02 -10.64 -3.56
N ILE A 74 9.61 -11.56 -2.69
CA ILE A 74 8.66 -12.62 -3.01
C ILE A 74 7.31 -12.02 -3.42
N ASP A 75 6.81 -11.01 -2.70
CA ASP A 75 5.56 -10.32 -3.05
C ASP A 75 5.65 -9.67 -4.43
N SER A 76 6.77 -9.02 -4.76
CA SER A 76 6.96 -8.41 -6.09
C SER A 76 6.89 -9.43 -7.23
N VAL A 77 7.50 -10.61 -7.06
CA VAL A 77 7.49 -11.70 -8.05
C VAL A 77 6.09 -12.31 -8.16
N ASN A 78 5.42 -12.53 -7.02
CA ASN A 78 4.08 -13.10 -6.99
C ASN A 78 3.05 -12.16 -7.61
N ASN A 79 3.15 -10.85 -7.35
CA ASN A 79 2.33 -9.83 -8.01
C ASN A 79 2.56 -9.80 -9.51
N ALA A 80 3.81 -9.86 -9.99
CA ALA A 80 4.12 -9.90 -11.42
C ALA A 80 3.50 -11.14 -12.09
N LYS A 81 3.61 -12.31 -11.44
CA LYS A 81 2.96 -13.55 -11.90
C LYS A 81 1.43 -13.42 -11.91
N ALA A 82 0.84 -12.79 -10.90
CA ALA A 82 -0.60 -12.56 -10.83
C ALA A 82 -1.06 -11.66 -11.99
N VAL A 83 -0.40 -10.53 -12.22
CA VAL A 83 -0.70 -9.62 -13.35
C VAL A 83 -0.61 -10.34 -14.69
N ASN A 84 0.40 -11.19 -14.89
CA ASN A 84 0.52 -11.97 -16.12
C ASN A 84 -0.58 -13.03 -16.28
N LYS A 85 -1.03 -13.66 -15.19
CA LYS A 85 -2.16 -14.60 -15.22
C LYS A 85 -3.46 -13.89 -15.58
N THR A 86 -3.72 -12.71 -15.02
CA THR A 86 -4.91 -11.91 -15.36
C THR A 86 -4.84 -11.42 -16.82
N ALA A 87 -3.66 -11.04 -17.29
CA ALA A 87 -3.44 -10.68 -18.70
C ALA A 87 -3.57 -11.89 -19.66
N ALA A 88 -3.25 -13.11 -19.20
CA ALA A 88 -3.41 -14.34 -19.98
C ALA A 88 -4.83 -14.92 -19.96
N GLY A 89 -5.64 -14.60 -18.93
CA GLY A 89 -7.03 -15.04 -18.78
C GLY A 89 -8.09 -14.03 -19.22
N GLY A 90 -7.70 -12.91 -19.83
CA GLY A 90 -8.56 -11.73 -20.01
C GLY A 90 -8.71 -11.24 -21.46
N ALA A 91 -9.02 -12.14 -22.40
CA ALA A 91 -9.51 -11.79 -23.74
C ALA A 91 -11.03 -11.97 -23.90
N ALA A 92 -11.80 -12.11 -22.80
CA ALA A 92 -13.23 -12.39 -22.89
C ALA A 92 -14.07 -11.81 -21.72
N ALA A 93 -13.82 -10.57 -21.32
CA ALA A 93 -14.79 -9.81 -20.54
C ALA A 93 -14.73 -8.33 -20.93
N SER A 94 -15.88 -7.84 -21.41
CA SER A 94 -16.24 -6.47 -21.83
C SER A 94 -15.70 -6.00 -23.20
N GLU A 95 -16.18 -6.62 -24.28
CA GLU A 95 -16.88 -5.83 -25.29
C GLU A 95 -18.20 -5.36 -24.66
N GLU A 96 -18.19 -4.18 -24.05
CA GLU A 96 -19.40 -3.39 -23.90
C GLU A 96 -19.24 -2.20 -24.86
N PRO A 97 -20.20 -1.96 -25.78
CA PRO A 97 -20.14 -0.82 -26.70
C PRO A 97 -20.02 0.45 -25.86
N VAL A 98 -18.96 1.22 -26.11
CA VAL A 98 -18.67 2.50 -25.45
C VAL A 98 -19.93 3.38 -25.43
N PRO A 99 -20.60 3.60 -24.28
CA PRO A 99 -21.49 4.74 -24.15
C PRO A 99 -20.59 5.98 -24.07
N ALA A 100 -21.05 7.06 -24.71
CA ALA A 100 -20.41 8.38 -24.77
C ALA A 100 -19.65 8.76 -23.47
N PRO A 101 -18.54 9.53 -23.57
CA PRO A 101 -17.68 9.84 -22.44
C PRO A 101 -18.52 10.42 -21.29
N ALA A 102 -18.71 9.62 -20.24
CA ALA A 102 -19.28 10.10 -19.00
C ALA A 102 -18.41 11.26 -18.50
N PRO A 103 -19.00 12.37 -18.04
CA PRO A 103 -18.23 13.48 -17.51
C PRO A 103 -17.30 12.94 -16.42
N LEU A 104 -16.02 13.29 -16.52
CA LEU A 104 -15.01 13.05 -15.51
C LEU A 104 -15.54 13.66 -14.20
N SER A 105 -16.19 12.86 -13.37
CA SER A 105 -16.40 13.22 -11.98
C SER A 105 -15.04 13.09 -11.31
N PRO A 106 -14.36 14.18 -10.93
CA PRO A 106 -13.23 14.07 -10.03
C PRO A 106 -13.81 13.52 -8.72
N SER A 107 -13.65 12.23 -8.46
CA SER A 107 -13.91 11.70 -7.12
C SER A 107 -12.80 12.25 -6.23
N PRO A 108 -13.06 13.22 -5.34
CA PRO A 108 -12.08 13.60 -4.34
C PRO A 108 -12.18 12.53 -3.28
N SER A 109 -11.57 11.37 -3.51
CA SER A 109 -11.44 10.33 -2.49
C SER A 109 -10.28 10.66 -1.53
N GLY A 110 -10.16 11.93 -1.13
CA GLY A 110 -9.46 12.29 0.08
C GLY A 110 -10.42 12.02 1.22
N SER A 111 -10.34 10.84 1.85
CA SER A 111 -11.15 10.58 3.03
C SER A 111 -10.88 11.68 4.06
N ILE A 112 -11.91 12.41 4.46
CA ILE A 112 -11.85 13.48 5.47
C ILE A 112 -11.10 13.00 6.72
N PHE A 113 -11.19 11.71 7.02
CA PHE A 113 -10.41 11.03 8.04
C PHE A 113 -8.90 11.30 7.94
N TRP A 114 -8.30 11.20 6.74
CA TRP A 114 -6.87 11.44 6.53
C TRP A 114 -6.49 12.90 6.77
N GLY A 115 -7.37 13.84 6.41
CA GLY A 115 -7.17 15.27 6.71
C GLY A 115 -7.21 15.55 8.21
N VAL A 116 -8.23 15.05 8.90
CA VAL A 116 -8.37 15.19 10.36
C VAL A 116 -7.21 14.52 11.11
N LEU A 117 -6.79 13.33 10.67
CA LEU A 117 -5.66 12.61 11.25
C LEU A 117 -4.35 13.39 11.08
N MET A 118 -4.09 13.94 9.89
CA MET A 118 -2.90 14.77 9.64
C MET A 118 -2.87 16.03 10.52
N ILE A 119 -4.02 16.72 10.66
CA ILE A 119 -4.13 17.91 11.51
C ILE A 119 -3.87 17.56 12.98
N ALA A 120 -4.48 16.49 13.47
CA ALA A 120 -4.27 16.04 14.84
C ALA A 120 -2.80 15.66 15.11
N LEU A 121 -2.19 14.91 14.19
CA LEU A 121 -0.80 14.47 14.31
C LEU A 121 0.18 15.66 14.28
N GLY A 122 -0.07 16.65 13.42
CA GLY A 122 0.70 17.90 13.40
C GLY A 122 0.54 18.72 14.68
N GLY A 123 -0.68 18.81 15.22
CA GLY A 123 -0.95 19.49 16.49
C GLY A 123 -0.25 18.83 17.67
N ILE A 124 -0.26 17.51 17.73
CA ILE A 124 0.45 16.71 18.73
C ILE A 124 1.97 16.94 18.64
N PHE A 125 2.52 16.96 17.42
CA PHE A 125 3.94 17.20 17.20
C PHE A 125 4.36 18.61 17.65
N LEU A 126 3.50 19.61 17.39
CA LEU A 126 3.70 20.97 17.89
C LEU A 126 3.72 21.02 19.42
N LEU A 127 2.76 20.38 20.07
CA LEU A 127 2.67 20.33 21.53
C LEU A 127 3.87 19.63 22.17
N GLY A 128 4.40 18.59 21.52
CA GLY A 128 5.65 17.94 21.93
C GLY A 128 6.86 18.86 21.79
N ASN A 129 6.89 19.76 20.79
CA ASN A 129 7.99 20.74 20.64
C ASN A 129 7.94 21.86 21.72
N PHE A 130 6.78 22.13 22.30
CA PHE A 130 6.65 23.07 23.43
C PHE A 130 6.96 22.45 24.79
N ASP A 131 7.43 21.19 24.83
CA ASP A 131 7.65 20.41 26.06
C ASP A 131 6.39 20.28 26.94
N VAL A 132 5.20 20.51 26.35
CA VAL A 132 3.91 20.37 27.03
C VAL A 132 3.52 18.88 27.13
N ILE A 133 4.08 18.05 26.23
CA ILE A 133 3.75 16.64 26.10
C ILE A 133 5.03 15.81 25.94
N ASP A 134 5.23 14.86 26.86
CA ASP A 134 6.29 13.86 26.75
C ASP A 134 6.00 12.84 25.63
N PHE A 135 6.92 12.69 24.68
CA PHE A 135 6.78 11.72 23.59
C PHE A 135 6.73 10.27 24.10
N ASP A 136 7.40 9.97 25.21
CA ASP A 136 7.38 8.63 25.82
C ASP A 136 5.98 8.28 26.33
N ARG A 137 5.29 9.24 26.98
CA ARG A 137 3.91 9.05 27.43
C ARG A 137 2.96 8.85 26.24
N LEU A 138 3.22 9.47 25.09
CA LEU A 138 2.42 9.28 23.88
C LEU A 138 2.57 7.89 23.26
N TRP A 139 3.78 7.33 23.34
CA TRP A 139 4.02 5.97 22.86
C TRP A 139 3.17 4.95 23.62
N ASP A 140 2.86 5.16 24.91
CA ASP A 140 2.00 4.28 25.69
C ASP A 140 0.54 4.21 25.19
N PHE A 141 0.09 5.19 24.41
CA PHE A 141 -1.28 5.24 23.88
C PHE A 141 -1.47 4.50 22.54
N TRP A 142 -0.43 3.86 22.00
CA TRP A 142 -0.54 3.00 20.81
C TRP A 142 -1.66 1.92 20.89
N PRO A 143 -1.99 1.33 22.06
CA PRO A 143 -3.07 0.34 22.15
C PRO A 143 -4.44 0.92 21.81
N VAL A 144 -4.66 2.22 22.00
CA VAL A 144 -5.93 2.89 21.67
C VAL A 144 -6.23 2.78 20.18
N ILE A 145 -5.22 2.95 19.32
CA ILE A 145 -5.38 2.82 17.86
C ILE A 145 -5.80 1.38 17.51
N VAL A 146 -5.18 0.37 18.14
CA VAL A 146 -5.52 -1.04 17.93
C VAL A 146 -6.95 -1.33 18.39
N ILE A 147 -7.36 -0.80 19.55
CA ILE A 147 -8.73 -0.95 20.08
C ILE A 147 -9.74 -0.34 19.10
N VAL A 148 -9.50 0.87 18.60
CA VAL A 148 -10.39 1.54 17.64
C VAL A 148 -10.52 0.73 16.35
N ILE A 149 -9.41 0.22 15.81
CA ILE A 149 -9.42 -0.65 14.62
C ILE A 149 -10.21 -1.94 14.89
N GLY A 150 -10.00 -2.56 16.05
CA GLY A 150 -10.73 -3.76 16.48
C GLY A 150 -12.24 -3.53 16.58
N VAL A 151 -12.66 -2.46 17.24
CA VAL A 151 -14.09 -2.08 17.36
C VAL A 151 -14.69 -1.84 15.99
N LYS A 152 -13.97 -1.15 15.09
CA LYS A 152 -14.43 -0.88 13.74
C LYS A 152 -14.61 -2.17 12.93
N MET A 153 -13.69 -3.14 13.03
CA MET A 153 -13.84 -4.46 12.40
C MET A 153 -15.06 -5.23 12.91
N ILE A 154 -15.33 -5.14 14.22
CA ILE A 154 -16.47 -5.81 14.84
C ILE A 154 -17.80 -5.16 14.39
N SER A 155 -17.85 -3.84 14.35
CA SER A 155 -19.01 -3.10 13.85
C SER A 155 -19.29 -3.43 12.37
N ASP A 156 -18.24 -3.48 11.55
CA ASP A 156 -18.35 -3.87 10.14
C ASP A 156 -18.83 -5.32 9.99
N TYR A 157 -18.39 -6.23 10.87
CA TYR A 157 -18.80 -7.63 10.89
C TYR A 157 -20.30 -7.80 11.20
N PHE A 158 -20.80 -7.10 12.24
CA PHE A 158 -22.23 -7.14 12.57
C PHE A 158 -23.11 -6.44 11.53
N SER A 159 -22.61 -5.37 10.91
CA SER A 159 -23.32 -4.67 9.83
C SER A 159 -23.47 -5.53 8.57
N ARG A 160 -22.48 -6.38 8.26
CA ARG A 160 -22.56 -7.35 7.15
C ARG A 160 -23.45 -8.57 7.43
N LYS A 161 -23.69 -8.91 8.70
CA LYS A 161 -24.58 -10.02 9.09
C LYS A 161 -26.06 -9.63 9.06
N ASN A 162 -26.34 -8.35 9.27
CA ASN A 162 -27.69 -7.79 9.34
C ASN A 162 -28.14 -7.10 8.03
N ALA A 163 -27.32 -7.19 6.98
CA ALA A 163 -27.62 -6.75 5.62
C ALA A 163 -27.70 -7.97 4.69
#